data_AF-J9W4Q9-F1
#
_entry.id   AF-J9W4Q9-F1
#
_cell.length_a   1.000
_cell.length_b   1.000
_cell.length_c   1.000
_cell.angle_alpha   90.00
_cell.angle_beta   90.00
_cell.angle_gamma   90.00
#
_symmetry.space_group_name_H-M   'P 1'
#
loop_
_entity.id
_entity.type
_entity.pdbx_description
1 polymer ?
#
loop_
_entity_poly.entity_id
_entity_poly.type
_entity_poly.pdbx_seq_one_letter_code
_entity_poly.pdbx_strand_id
1 'polypeptide(L)' 'MNLLEHYIQPGWTVTPLSDKEKQAMGKYSKLDWIHVNGKVDCYGSINKFQDIWIRSEWEDAVKQGYYMG' A
#
# COMPACT_ATOMS: atom_id res chain seq x y z
N MET A 1 5.85 -9.93 17.60
CA MET A 1 4.77 -10.36 16.69
C MET A 1 5.44 -10.71 15.38
N ASN A 2 5.16 -11.90 14.81
CA ASN A 2 5.73 -12.29 13.54
C ASN A 2 5.05 -11.47 12.44
N LEU A 3 5.83 -10.78 11.61
CA LEU A 3 5.33 -10.13 10.41
C LEU A 3 4.69 -11.22 9.54
N LEU A 4 3.43 -11.04 9.14
CA LEU A 4 2.75 -11.98 8.27
C LEU A 4 2.89 -11.52 6.82
N GLU A 5 2.99 -12.47 5.89
CA GLU A 5 2.98 -12.17 4.46
C GLU A 5 1.55 -11.88 4.01
N HIS A 6 1.34 -10.69 3.46
CA HIS A 6 0.08 -10.27 2.86
C HIS A 6 0.21 -10.36 1.34
N TYR A 7 -0.26 -11.47 0.76
CA TYR A 7 -0.17 -11.72 -0.68
C TYR A 7 -1.13 -10.81 -1.43
N ILE A 8 -0.62 -10.00 -2.35
CA ILE A 8 -1.40 -8.99 -3.05
C ILE A 8 -2.26 -9.67 -4.11
N GLN A 9 -3.58 -9.51 -4.00
CA GLN A 9 -4.53 -10.07 -4.97
C GLN A 9 -4.79 -9.07 -6.10
N PRO A 10 -4.98 -9.53 -7.36
CA PRO A 10 -5.27 -8.67 -8.49
C PRO A 10 -6.55 -7.83 -8.29
N GLY A 11 -6.57 -6.63 -8.89
CA GLY A 11 -7.71 -5.71 -8.81
C GLY A 11 -7.56 -4.60 -7.76
N TRP A 12 -6.34 -4.14 -7.51
CA TRP A 12 -6.09 -2.95 -6.70
C TRP A 12 -6.30 -1.65 -7.49
N THR A 13 -6.70 -0.60 -6.77
CA THR A 13 -6.83 0.76 -7.29
C THR A 13 -5.79 1.64 -6.62
N VAL A 14 -5.07 2.42 -7.43
CA VAL A 14 -4.08 3.38 -6.98
C VAL A 14 -4.56 4.79 -7.31
N THR A 15 -4.64 5.66 -6.31
CA THR A 15 -4.97 7.08 -6.50
C THR A 15 -3.91 7.96 -5.83
N PRO A 16 -3.48 9.06 -6.46
CA PRO A 16 -2.52 9.97 -5.84
C PRO A 16 -3.11 10.60 -4.57
N LEU A 17 -2.28 10.83 -3.55
CA LEU A 17 -2.69 11.64 -2.40
C LEU A 17 -2.96 13.08 -2.83
N SER A 18 -3.97 13.70 -2.22
CA SER A 18 -4.26 15.12 -2.42
C SER A 18 -3.15 16.01 -1.82
N ASP A 19 -2.97 17.22 -2.36
CA ASP A 19 -1.98 18.17 -1.84
C ASP A 19 -2.18 18.49 -0.35
N LYS A 20 -3.43 18.50 0.13
CA LYS A 20 -3.75 18.69 1.56
C LYS A 20 -3.21 17.55 2.42
N GLU A 21 -3.38 16.30 1.98
CA GLU A 21 -2.86 15.14 2.70
C GLU A 21 -1.33 15.12 2.67
N LYS A 22 -0.72 15.44 1.53
CA LYS A 22 0.74 15.56 1.42
C LYS A 22 1.28 16.62 2.36
N GLN A 23 0.63 17.79 2.48
CA GLN A 23 1.04 18.84 3.42
C GLN A 23 0.97 18.38 4.88
N ALA A 24 -0.03 17.57 5.25
CA ALA A 24 -0.14 17.02 6.61
C ALA A 24 1.03 16.08 6.96
N MET A 25 1.68 15.46 5.97
CA MET A 25 2.86 14.63 6.16
C MET A 25 4.17 15.42 6.39
N GLY A 26 4.12 16.75 6.31
CA GLY A 26 5.24 17.64 6.65
C GLY A 26 6.49 17.37 5.81
N LYS A 27 7.57 16.92 6.46
CA LYS A 27 8.86 16.64 5.80
C LYS A 27 8.80 15.52 4.75
N TYR A 28 7.78 14.67 4.82
CA TYR A 28 7.58 13.58 3.88
C TYR A 28 6.70 13.97 2.68
N SER A 29 6.15 15.20 2.65
CA SER A 29 5.32 15.72 1.55
C SER A 29 5.95 15.64 0.15
N LYS A 30 7.29 15.57 0.08
CA LYS A 30 8.06 15.51 -1.17
C LYS A 30 8.10 14.13 -1.80
N LEU A 31 7.71 13.08 -1.08
CA LEU A 31 7.65 11.72 -1.62
C LEU A 31 6.36 11.52 -2.41
N ASP A 32 6.39 10.62 -3.39
CA ASP A 32 5.23 10.34 -4.22
C ASP A 32 4.27 9.38 -3.52
N TRP A 33 3.43 9.92 -2.65
CA TRP A 33 2.45 9.17 -1.89
C TRP A 33 1.20 8.84 -2.71
N ILE A 34 0.75 7.60 -2.56
CA ILE A 34 -0.44 7.06 -3.21
C ILE A 34 -1.34 6.36 -2.18
N HIS A 35 -2.65 6.47 -2.39
CA HIS A 35 -3.65 5.63 -1.74
C HIS A 35 -3.78 4.35 -2.55
N VAL A 36 -3.63 3.23 -1.87
CA VAL A 36 -3.79 1.90 -2.44
C VAL A 36 -4.99 1.25 -1.78
N ASN A 37 -5.96 0.85 -2.60
CA ASN A 37 -7.12 0.10 -2.18
C ASN A 37 -7.08 -1.26 -2.87
N GLY A 38 -7.14 -2.35 -2.12
CA GLY A 38 -7.00 -3.66 -2.70
C GLY A 38 -7.48 -4.79 -1.81
N LYS A 39 -7.09 -5.99 -2.19
CA LYS A 39 -7.30 -7.21 -1.41
C LYS A 39 -5.96 -7.89 -1.20
N VAL A 40 -5.79 -8.48 -0.04
CA VAL A 40 -4.65 -9.31 0.31
C VAL A 40 -5.14 -10.65 0.81
N ASP A 41 -4.44 -11.70 0.46
CA ASP A 41 -4.61 -13.02 1.06
C ASP A 41 -3.58 -13.18 2.18
N CYS A 42 -4.07 -13.37 3.40
CA CYS A 42 -3.26 -13.74 4.55
C CYS A 42 -3.60 -15.20 4.89
N TYR A 43 -2.82 -16.13 4.33
CA TYR A 43 -2.89 -17.58 4.57
C TYR A 43 -4.31 -18.19 4.42
N GLY A 44 -5.01 -17.86 3.35
CA GLY A 44 -6.37 -18.31 3.04
C GLY A 44 -7.47 -17.36 3.50
N SER A 45 -7.12 -16.24 4.12
CA SER A 45 -8.06 -15.19 4.54
C SER A 45 -7.91 -13.95 3.68
N ILE A 46 -8.88 -13.75 2.77
CA ILE A 46 -8.90 -12.57 1.89
C ILE A 46 -9.45 -11.38 2.65
N ASN A 47 -8.60 -10.39 2.88
CA ASN A 47 -8.94 -9.14 3.54
C ASN A 47 -8.88 -7.98 2.55
N LYS A 48 -9.81 -7.04 2.65
CA LYS A 48 -9.69 -5.76 1.96
C LYS A 48 -8.75 -4.86 2.76
N PHE A 49 -7.91 -4.11 2.07
CA PHE A 49 -7.06 -3.11 2.70
C PHE A 49 -7.18 -1.78 1.96
N GLN A 50 -7.01 -0.70 2.71
CA GLN A 50 -6.88 0.65 2.24
C GLN A 50 -5.73 1.26 3.02
N ASP A 51 -4.65 1.61 2.34
CA ASP A 51 -3.47 2.16 2.99
C ASP A 51 -2.72 3.16 2.10
N ILE A 52 -1.86 3.95 2.72
CA ILE A 52 -1.07 4.97 2.06
C ILE A 52 0.36 4.46 1.90
N TRP A 53 0.84 4.45 0.67
CA TRP A 53 2.15 3.94 0.29
C TRP A 53 2.98 5.01 -0.40
N ILE A 54 4.30 4.91 -0.30
CA ILE A 54 5.18 5.54 -1.27
C ILE A 54 5.07 4.71 -2.56
N ARG A 55 4.87 5.36 -3.71
CA ARG A 55 4.70 4.68 -5.01
C ARG A 55 5.77 3.62 -5.27
N SER A 56 7.04 3.96 -5.03
CA SER A 56 8.15 3.04 -5.27
C SER A 56 8.08 1.79 -4.38
N GLU A 57 7.68 1.94 -3.12
CA GLU A 57 7.54 0.81 -2.19
C GLU A 57 6.37 -0.09 -2.58
N TRP A 58 5.26 0.50 -2.99
CA TRP A 58 4.12 -0.25 -3.50
C TRP A 58 4.48 -1.03 -4.78
N GLU A 59 5.17 -0.40 -5.72
CA GLU A 59 5.61 -1.07 -6.96
C GLU A 59 6.54 -2.25 -6.66
N ASP A 60 7.43 -2.12 -5.68
CA ASP A 60 8.29 -3.22 -5.26
C ASP A 60 7.53 -4.33 -4.53
N ALA A 61 6.53 -4.00 -3.70
CA ALA A 61 5.64 -4.98 -3.09
C ALA A 61 4.83 -5.76 -4.15
N VAL A 62 4.32 -5.06 -5.17
CA VAL A 62 3.60 -5.70 -6.29
C VAL A 62 4.53 -6.62 -7.09
N LYS A 63 5.80 -6.23 -7.33
CA LYS A 63 6.79 -7.11 -7.98
C LYS A 63 7.09 -8.36 -7.16
N GLN A 64 7.16 -8.22 -5.84
CA GLN A 64 7.36 -9.34 -4.91
C GLN A 64 6.10 -10.21 -4.81
N GLY A 65 4.92 -9.65 -5.07
CA GLY A 65 3.62 -10.30 -4.97
C GLY A 65 3.04 -10.30 -3.55
N TYR A 66 3.73 -9.69 -2.58
CA TYR A 66 3.30 -9.60 -1.19
C TYR A 66 3.98 -8.41 -0.49
N TYR A 67 3.45 -8.02 0.67
CA TYR A 67 4.14 -7.16 1.62
C TYR A 67 4.11 -7.77 3.02
N MET A 68 5.03 -7.33 3.89
CA MET A 68 5.08 -7.74 5.30
C MET A 68 4.29 -6.75 6.14
N GLY A 69 3.33 -7.25 6.94
CA GLY A 69 2.44 -6.45 7.80
C GLY A 69 2.44 -6.91 9.25
#